data_AF-A0A7V3H5X4-F1
#
_entry.id   AF-A0A7V3H5X4-F1
#
_cell.length_a   1.000
_cell.length_b   1.000
_cell.length_c   1.000
_cell.angle_alpha   90.00
_cell.angle_beta   90.00
_cell.angle_gamma   90.00
#
_symmetry.space_group_name_H-M   'P 1'
#
loop_
_entity.id
_entity.type
_entity.pdbx_description
1 polymer ?
#
loop_
_entity_poly.entity_id
_entity_poly.type
_entity_poly.pdbx_seq_one_letter_code
_entity_poly.pdbx_strand_id
1 'polypeptide(L)'
;MSNSNDPFSHSTPTAAPDDPVGRLSELWRRGQRPDVHEFLAGAGELPPGQLLAALRLDQQERWRAGERIPAESYLRPYPALQADTELAVELICGEFLLREERGESPTLDEYQRRFPLYAERLRRQIEFQEALDGATLTDGKTGSPRPAVPGYDILAELGRGGM
;
A
#
# COMPACT_ATOMS: atom_id res chain seq x y z
N MET A 1 -13.68 44.91 13.79
CA MET A 1 -13.63 44.11 15.03
C MET A 1 -13.93 42.67 14.64
N SER A 2 -12.88 41.84 14.74
CA SER A 2 -12.78 40.38 14.71
C SER A 2 -13.69 39.56 13.77
N ASN A 3 -13.15 39.21 12.60
CA ASN A 3 -13.50 37.99 11.88
C ASN A 3 -12.64 36.85 12.47
N SER A 4 -13.21 36.00 13.32
CA SER A 4 -12.56 34.76 13.75
C SER A 4 -12.66 33.74 12.62
N ASN A 5 -11.57 33.57 11.86
CA ASN A 5 -11.42 32.48 10.90
C ASN A 5 -10.44 31.48 11.52
N ASP A 6 -10.97 30.38 12.04
CA ASP A 6 -10.23 29.25 12.58
C ASP A 6 -9.55 28.47 11.44
N PRO A 7 -8.21 28.34 11.38
CA PRO A 7 -7.53 27.73 10.24
C PRO A 7 -7.29 26.21 10.36
N PHE A 8 -7.87 25.53 11.36
CA PHE A 8 -7.61 24.10 11.61
C PHE A 8 -8.87 23.24 11.86
N SER A 9 -9.95 23.48 11.11
CA SER A 9 -10.91 22.40 10.88
C SER A 9 -10.32 21.45 9.84
N HIS A 10 -9.61 20.43 10.32
CA HIS A 10 -9.36 19.22 9.54
C HIS A 10 -10.70 18.56 9.27
N SER A 11 -11.33 18.94 8.16
CA SER A 11 -12.32 18.08 7.52
C SER A 11 -11.62 16.75 7.26
N THR A 12 -12.07 15.70 7.94
CA THR A 12 -11.88 14.34 7.45
C THR A 12 -12.23 14.36 5.96
N PRO A 13 -11.43 13.74 5.07
CA PRO A 13 -11.89 13.53 3.71
C PRO A 13 -13.16 12.68 3.84
N THR A 14 -14.31 13.35 3.68
CA THR A 14 -15.60 12.73 3.44
C THR A 14 -15.35 11.82 2.25
N ALA A 15 -15.36 10.50 2.47
CA ALA A 15 -15.36 9.53 1.39
C ALA A 15 -16.45 9.98 0.42
N ALA A 16 -16.04 10.35 -0.79
CA ALA A 16 -16.97 10.74 -1.82
C ALA A 16 -18.00 9.60 -1.99
N PRO A 17 -19.26 9.90 -2.31
CA PRO A 17 -20.30 8.88 -2.50
C PRO A 17 -19.94 7.82 -3.57
N ASP A 18 -18.91 8.08 -4.39
CA ASP A 18 -18.35 7.18 -5.40
C ASP A 18 -16.95 6.64 -5.04
N ASP A 19 -16.64 6.41 -3.75
CA ASP A 19 -15.40 5.74 -3.36
C ASP A 19 -15.56 4.21 -3.38
N PRO A 20 -15.04 3.49 -4.39
CA PRO A 20 -15.08 2.03 -4.42
C PRO A 20 -14.20 1.42 -3.33
N VAL A 21 -13.09 2.06 -2.95
CA VAL A 21 -12.13 1.51 -1.97
C VAL A 21 -12.74 1.52 -0.58
N GLY A 22 -13.35 2.64 -0.18
CA GLY A 22 -14.06 2.75 1.10
C GLY A 22 -15.22 1.78 1.22
N ARG A 23 -16.00 1.57 0.15
CA ARG A 23 -17.08 0.58 0.11
C ARG A 23 -16.55 -0.85 0.23
N LEU A 24 -15.47 -1.19 -0.47
CA LEU A 24 -14.83 -2.50 -0.36
C LEU A 24 -14.31 -2.75 1.07
N SER A 25 -13.69 -1.74 1.69
CA SER A 25 -13.21 -1.79 3.07
C SER A 25 -14.36 -2.06 4.06
N GLU A 26 -15.50 -1.41 3.88
CA GLU A 26 -16.70 -1.62 4.69
C GLU A 26 -17.20 -3.07 4.61
N LEU A 27 -17.24 -3.65 3.40
CA LEU A 27 -17.69 -5.02 3.17
C LEU A 27 -16.77 -6.04 3.87
N TRP A 28 -15.46 -5.83 3.78
CA TRP A 28 -14.46 -6.62 4.50
C TRP A 28 -14.61 -6.49 6.01
N ARG A 29 -14.80 -5.27 6.54
CA ARG A 29 -15.04 -5.02 7.97
C ARG A 29 -16.30 -5.71 8.48
N ARG A 30 -17.31 -5.89 7.64
CA ARG A 30 -18.54 -6.64 7.93
C ARG A 30 -18.39 -8.16 7.77
N GLY A 31 -17.23 -8.64 7.34
CA GLY A 31 -16.95 -10.07 7.13
C GLY A 31 -17.59 -10.66 5.88
N GLN A 32 -18.04 -9.84 4.92
CA GLN A 32 -18.79 -10.31 3.74
C GLN A 32 -17.90 -10.93 2.64
N ARG A 33 -16.57 -10.75 2.71
CA ARG A 33 -15.57 -11.32 1.77
C ARG A 33 -16.02 -11.24 0.30
N PRO A 34 -16.22 -10.04 -0.24
CA PRO A 34 -16.74 -9.87 -1.59
C PRO A 34 -15.78 -10.41 -2.65
N ASP A 35 -16.31 -10.81 -3.81
CA ASP A 35 -15.49 -10.96 -5.01
C ASP A 35 -15.12 -9.57 -5.53
N VAL A 36 -13.83 -9.25 -5.47
CA VAL A 36 -13.33 -7.92 -5.86
C VAL A 36 -13.52 -7.65 -7.35
N HIS A 37 -13.49 -8.67 -8.20
CA HIS A 37 -13.65 -8.51 -9.64
C HIS A 37 -15.11 -8.19 -9.99
N GLU A 38 -16.07 -8.88 -9.37
CA GLU A 38 -17.49 -8.56 -9.53
C GLU A 38 -17.82 -7.17 -8.95
N PHE A 39 -17.26 -6.86 -7.77
CA PHE A 39 -17.44 -5.56 -7.12
C PHE A 39 -16.94 -4.41 -8.01
N LEU A 40 -15.75 -4.53 -8.58
CA LEU A 40 -15.15 -3.51 -9.45
C LEU A 40 -15.86 -3.43 -10.80
N ALA A 41 -16.31 -4.56 -11.37
CA ALA A 41 -17.13 -4.55 -12.58
C ALA A 41 -18.46 -3.79 -12.38
N GLY A 42 -19.07 -3.93 -11.20
CA GLY A 42 -20.28 -3.18 -10.83
C GLY A 42 -20.05 -1.69 -10.53
N ALA A 43 -18.81 -1.30 -10.21
CA ALA A 43 -18.44 0.09 -9.95
C ALA A 43 -18.20 0.91 -11.24
N GLY A 44 -18.03 0.25 -12.39
CA GLY A 44 -17.83 0.90 -13.69
C GLY A 44 -16.37 1.22 -14.01
N GLU A 45 -16.14 2.17 -14.92
CA GLU A 45 -14.79 2.60 -15.30
C GLU A 45 -14.11 3.37 -14.16
N LEU A 46 -13.12 2.74 -13.54
CA LEU A 46 -12.31 3.33 -12.48
C LEU A 46 -10.95 3.78 -13.02
N PRO A 47 -10.41 4.91 -12.53
CA PRO A 47 -9.05 5.29 -12.84
C PRO A 47 -8.07 4.22 -12.31
N PRO A 48 -6.95 3.95 -13.01
CA PRO A 48 -6.02 2.87 -12.65
C PRO A 48 -5.52 2.91 -11.20
N GLY A 49 -5.33 4.10 -10.62
CA GLY A 49 -4.93 4.25 -9.22
C GLY A 49 -5.98 3.78 -8.21
N GLN A 50 -7.28 4.05 -8.46
CA GLN A 50 -8.36 3.54 -7.59
C GLN A 50 -8.55 2.03 -7.76
N LEU A 51 -8.41 1.54 -9.00
CA LEU A 51 -8.42 0.12 -9.29
C LEU A 51 -7.30 -0.60 -8.51
N LEU A 52 -6.07 -0.10 -8.59
CA LEU A 52 -4.94 -0.65 -7.84
C LEU A 52 -5.18 -0.62 -6.33
N ALA A 53 -5.64 0.51 -5.79
CA ALA A 53 -5.93 0.65 -4.36
C ALA A 53 -6.96 -0.36 -3.86
N ALA A 54 -8.04 -0.60 -4.62
CA ALA A 54 -9.04 -1.60 -4.28
C ALA A 54 -8.48 -3.03 -4.30
N LEU A 55 -7.67 -3.38 -5.31
CA LEU A 55 -7.07 -4.71 -5.40
C LEU A 55 -6.04 -4.96 -4.30
N ARG A 56 -5.23 -3.95 -3.94
CA ARG A 56 -4.29 -4.05 -2.82
C ARG A 56 -5.00 -4.25 -1.48
N LEU A 57 -6.11 -3.53 -1.28
CA LEU A 57 -6.95 -3.71 -0.10
C LEU A 57 -7.50 -5.14 -0.02
N ASP A 58 -8.07 -5.66 -1.11
CA ASP A 58 -8.59 -7.03 -1.16
C ASP A 58 -7.49 -8.07 -0.92
N GLN A 59 -6.33 -7.90 -1.57
CA GLN A 59 -5.16 -8.75 -1.36
C GLN A 59 -4.76 -8.78 0.11
N GLN A 60 -4.62 -7.64 0.76
CA GLN A 60 -4.25 -7.58 2.17
C GLN A 60 -5.28 -8.27 3.08
N GLU A 61 -6.58 -8.01 2.86
CA GLU A 61 -7.65 -8.61 3.67
C GLU A 61 -7.75 -10.13 3.49
N ARG A 62 -7.59 -10.63 2.25
CA ARG A 62 -7.52 -12.07 1.98
C ARG A 62 -6.32 -12.73 2.65
N TRP A 63 -5.15 -12.12 2.57
CA TRP A 63 -3.94 -12.64 3.23
C TRP A 63 -4.07 -12.66 4.75
N ARG A 64 -4.72 -11.65 5.34
CA ARG A 64 -5.10 -11.62 6.77
C ARG A 64 -6.08 -12.74 7.12
N ALA A 65 -7.03 -13.03 6.24
CA ALA A 65 -7.97 -14.15 6.36
C ALA A 65 -7.34 -15.54 6.12
N GLY A 66 -6.05 -15.61 5.75
CA GLY A 66 -5.32 -16.85 5.47
C GLY A 66 -5.40 -17.33 4.01
N GLU A 67 -6.03 -16.56 3.13
CA GLU A 67 -6.14 -16.84 1.70
C GLU A 67 -4.93 -16.26 0.96
N ARG A 68 -4.06 -17.13 0.44
CA ARG A 68 -2.82 -16.75 -0.27
C ARG A 68 -3.09 -16.55 -1.76
N ILE A 69 -3.80 -15.48 -2.10
CA ILE A 69 -4.07 -15.16 -3.50
C ILE A 69 -2.82 -14.51 -4.13
N PRO A 70 -2.29 -15.07 -5.23
CA PRO A 70 -1.11 -14.54 -5.90
C PRO A 70 -1.44 -13.30 -6.73
N ALA A 71 -0.45 -12.43 -6.96
CA ALA A 71 -0.60 -11.17 -7.70
C ALA A 71 -1.09 -11.38 -9.14
N GLU A 72 -0.76 -12.51 -9.78
CA GLU A 72 -1.23 -12.88 -11.12
C GLU A 72 -2.76 -12.92 -11.21
N SER A 73 -3.44 -13.37 -10.15
CA SER A 73 -4.90 -13.44 -10.10
C SER A 73 -5.54 -12.05 -10.19
N TYR A 74 -4.85 -11.03 -9.67
CA TYR A 74 -5.30 -9.65 -9.78
C TYR A 74 -4.84 -8.98 -11.07
N LEU A 75 -3.64 -9.27 -11.59
CA LEU A 75 -3.16 -8.63 -12.82
C LEU A 75 -3.89 -9.11 -14.08
N ARG A 76 -4.18 -10.41 -14.19
CA ARG A 76 -4.76 -11.01 -15.41
C ARG A 76 -6.04 -10.32 -15.89
N PRO A 77 -7.03 -10.00 -15.03
CA PRO A 77 -8.29 -9.42 -15.48
C PRO A 77 -8.21 -7.94 -15.89
N TYR A 78 -7.10 -7.24 -15.58
CA TYR A 78 -6.99 -5.79 -15.78
C TYR A 78 -5.80 -5.42 -16.68
N PRO A 79 -5.98 -5.39 -18.01
CA PRO A 79 -4.94 -4.96 -18.95
C PRO A 79 -4.42 -3.54 -18.70
N ALA A 80 -5.25 -2.64 -18.16
CA ALA A 80 -4.87 -1.29 -17.80
C ALA A 80 -3.75 -1.25 -16.73
N LEU A 81 -3.75 -2.21 -15.80
CA LEU A 81 -2.67 -2.34 -14.82
C LEU A 81 -1.43 -2.99 -15.42
N GLN A 82 -1.60 -3.96 -16.31
CA GLN A 82 -0.45 -4.60 -16.98
C GLN A 82 0.30 -3.65 -17.90
N ALA A 83 -0.41 -2.67 -18.49
CA ALA A 83 0.16 -1.64 -19.35
C ALA A 83 0.99 -0.59 -18.58
N ASP A 84 0.76 -0.45 -17.27
CA ASP A 84 1.52 0.44 -16.40
C ASP A 84 2.45 -0.36 -15.48
N THR A 85 3.74 -0.32 -15.81
CA THR A 85 4.80 -1.02 -15.06
C THR A 85 4.81 -0.66 -13.58
N GLU A 86 4.52 0.59 -13.21
CA GLU A 86 4.57 1.02 -11.80
C GLU A 86 3.41 0.40 -11.01
N LEU A 87 2.20 0.43 -11.58
CA LEU A 87 1.01 -0.13 -10.94
C LEU A 87 1.11 -1.67 -10.81
N ALA A 88 1.61 -2.34 -11.85
CA ALA A 88 1.82 -3.78 -11.81
C ALA A 88 2.83 -4.17 -10.73
N VAL A 89 3.96 -3.46 -10.65
CA VAL A 89 5.01 -3.71 -9.66
C VAL A 89 4.51 -3.47 -8.24
N GLU A 90 3.71 -2.43 -8.01
CA GLU A 90 3.15 -2.15 -6.68
C GLU A 90 2.28 -3.31 -6.16
N LEU A 91 1.48 -3.93 -7.04
CA LEU A 91 0.66 -5.09 -6.68
C LEU A 91 1.49 -6.37 -6.42
N ILE A 92 2.56 -6.56 -7.20
CA ILE A 92 3.46 -7.71 -7.06
C ILE A 92 4.29 -7.59 -5.78
N CYS A 93 4.87 -6.41 -5.52
CA CYS A 93 5.59 -6.13 -4.28
C CYS A 93 4.66 -6.24 -3.05
N GLY A 94 3.36 -5.98 -3.20
CA GLY A 94 2.35 -6.26 -2.18
C GLY A 94 2.36 -7.74 -1.74
N GLU A 95 2.37 -8.69 -2.68
CA GLU A 95 2.47 -10.13 -2.35
C GLU A 95 3.80 -10.45 -1.64
N PHE A 96 4.91 -9.87 -2.11
CA PHE A 96 6.24 -10.07 -1.52
C PHE A 96 6.23 -9.70 -0.04
N LEU A 97 5.78 -8.49 0.30
CA LEU A 97 5.70 -8.02 1.69
C LEU A 97 4.75 -8.88 2.54
N LEU A 98 3.58 -9.23 2.01
CA LEU A 98 2.61 -10.06 2.74
C LEU A 98 3.16 -11.46 3.05
N ARG A 99 4.09 -11.97 2.24
CA ARG A 99 4.81 -13.22 2.52
C ARG A 99 5.87 -13.03 3.61
N GLU A 100 6.66 -11.96 3.53
CA GLU A 100 7.64 -11.63 4.56
C GLU A 100 7.02 -11.41 5.94
N GLU A 101 5.90 -10.66 6.01
CA GLU A 101 5.14 -10.43 7.24
C GLU A 101 4.68 -11.72 7.92
N ARG A 102 4.53 -12.80 7.15
CA ARG A 102 4.16 -14.14 7.65
C ARG A 102 5.36 -15.02 7.99
N GLY A 103 6.58 -14.49 7.91
CA GLY A 103 7.82 -15.20 8.16
C GLY A 103 8.26 -16.11 7.01
N GLU A 104 7.69 -15.94 5.83
CA GLU A 104 8.25 -16.58 4.63
C GLU A 104 9.47 -15.81 4.14
N SER A 105 10.29 -16.45 3.31
CA SER A 105 11.45 -15.83 2.67
C SER A 105 11.27 -15.82 1.16
N PRO A 106 10.35 -15.00 0.62
CA PRO A 106 10.25 -14.79 -0.82
C PRO A 106 11.59 -14.27 -1.36
N THR A 107 11.95 -14.64 -2.59
CA THR A 107 13.22 -14.21 -3.19
C THR A 107 12.97 -13.36 -4.43
N LEU A 108 13.80 -12.34 -4.65
CA LEU A 108 13.71 -11.52 -5.87
C LEU A 108 13.73 -12.39 -7.14
N ASP A 109 14.61 -13.39 -7.19
CA ASP A 109 14.78 -14.32 -8.32
C ASP A 109 13.50 -15.15 -8.61
N GLU A 110 12.73 -15.53 -7.58
CA GLU A 110 11.40 -16.13 -7.77
C GLU A 110 10.47 -15.18 -8.53
N TYR A 111 10.39 -13.92 -8.09
CA TYR A 111 9.50 -12.93 -8.68
C TYR A 111 9.96 -12.49 -10.07
N GLN A 112 11.27 -12.43 -10.33
CA GLN A 112 11.80 -12.17 -11.66
C GLN A 112 11.45 -13.29 -12.66
N ARG A 113 11.46 -14.56 -12.22
CA ARG A 113 11.01 -15.69 -13.05
C ARG A 113 9.51 -15.67 -13.32
N ARG A 114 8.70 -15.34 -12.31
CA ARG A 114 7.24 -15.24 -12.43
C ARG A 114 6.81 -14.04 -13.29
N PHE A 115 7.54 -12.94 -13.18
CA PHE A 115 7.23 -11.66 -13.81
C PHE A 115 8.42 -11.10 -14.62
N PRO A 116 8.84 -11.79 -15.71
CA PRO A 116 10.01 -11.40 -16.47
C PRO A 116 9.90 -10.00 -17.08
N LEU A 117 8.67 -9.56 -17.40
CA LEU A 117 8.41 -8.22 -17.93
C LEU A 117 8.73 -7.10 -16.92
N TYR A 118 8.60 -7.38 -15.62
CA TYR A 118 8.75 -6.38 -14.55
C TYR A 118 10.08 -6.55 -13.78
N ALA A 119 10.94 -7.48 -14.18
CA ALA A 119 12.10 -7.95 -13.42
C ALA A 119 13.05 -6.82 -12.94
N GLU A 120 13.43 -5.89 -13.82
CA GLU A 120 14.32 -4.78 -13.46
C GLU A 120 13.67 -3.75 -12.54
N ARG A 121 12.35 -3.55 -12.67
CA ARG A 121 11.64 -2.62 -11.81
C ARG A 121 11.38 -3.23 -10.44
N LEU A 122 11.07 -4.53 -10.37
CA LEU A 122 10.96 -5.31 -9.14
C LEU A 122 12.27 -5.31 -8.35
N ARG A 123 13.40 -5.55 -9.03
CA ARG A 123 14.72 -5.48 -8.40
C ARG A 123 14.94 -4.15 -7.70
N ARG A 124 14.75 -3.03 -8.41
CA ARG A 124 14.91 -1.69 -7.85
C ARG A 124 13.95 -1.41 -6.69
N GLN A 125 12.71 -1.90 -6.78
CA GLN A 125 11.72 -1.69 -5.72
C GLN A 125 12.08 -2.44 -4.45
N ILE A 126 12.42 -3.74 -4.56
CA ILE A 126 12.76 -4.59 -3.43
C ILE A 126 14.08 -4.12 -2.79
N GLU A 127 15.12 -3.83 -3.58
CA GLU A 127 16.38 -3.28 -3.06
C GLU A 127 16.16 -1.97 -2.27
N PHE A 128 15.26 -1.10 -2.75
CA PHE A 128 14.91 0.13 -2.05
C PHE A 128 14.19 -0.14 -0.72
N GLN A 129 13.27 -1.11 -0.70
CA GLN A 129 12.54 -1.51 0.50
C GLN A 129 13.48 -2.13 1.54
N GLU A 130 14.32 -3.08 1.14
CA GLU A 130 15.32 -3.70 2.01
C GLU A 130 16.28 -2.66 2.61
N ALA A 131 16.67 -1.65 1.83
CA ALA A 131 17.50 -0.55 2.33
C ALA A 131 16.77 0.31 3.38
N LEU A 132 15.47 0.55 3.20
CA LEU A 132 14.65 1.32 4.15
C LEU A 132 14.42 0.53 5.45
N ASP A 133 14.12 -0.76 5.35
CA ASP A 133 13.92 -1.65 6.49
C ASP A 133 15.24 -1.82 7.27
N GLY A 134 16.36 -1.97 6.58
CA GLY A 134 17.69 -1.98 7.17
C GLY A 134 18.02 -0.68 7.92
N ALA A 135 17.63 0.48 7.38
CA ALA A 135 17.84 1.76 8.05
C ALA A 135 17.02 1.88 9.34
N THR A 136 15.76 1.42 9.35
CA THR A 136 14.89 1.47 10.53
C THR A 136 15.31 0.50 11.64
N LEU A 137 15.88 -0.66 11.31
CA LEU A 137 16.36 -1.64 12.30
C LEU A 137 17.72 -1.29 12.92
N THR A 138 18.48 -0.37 12.30
CA THR A 138 19.77 0.10 12.85
C THR A 138 19.65 1.18 13.93
N ASP A 139 18.46 1.70 14.23
CA ASP A 139 18.26 2.75 15.25
C ASP A 139 18.17 2.18 16.70
N GLY A 140 18.55 0.91 16.90
CA GLY A 140 18.46 0.23 18.19
C GLY A 140 19.74 0.23 19.04
N LYS A 141 20.91 0.64 18.54
CA LYS A 141 22.15 0.63 19.35
C LYS A 141 23.28 1.49 18.78
N THR A 142 23.23 2.81 19.03
CA THR A 142 24.31 3.67 19.56
C THR A 142 23.97 5.13 19.24
N GLY A 143 24.10 6.01 20.23
CA GLY A 143 23.90 7.44 20.03
C GLY A 143 24.83 8.00 18.97
N SER A 144 24.27 8.59 17.92
CA SER A 144 24.91 9.56 17.05
C SER A 144 23.82 10.41 16.36
N PRO A 145 24.13 11.69 16.05
CA PRO A 145 23.14 12.76 16.04
C PRO A 145 22.26 12.72 14.78
N ARG A 146 20.98 13.05 14.98
CA ARG A 146 20.02 13.33 13.89
C ARG A 146 20.67 14.22 12.82
N PRO A 147 20.40 14.01 11.52
CA PRO A 147 20.79 14.96 10.50
C PRO A 147 20.09 16.31 10.80
N ALA A 148 20.87 17.27 11.30
CA ALA A 148 20.42 18.63 11.47
C ALA A 148 20.27 19.23 10.07
N VAL A 149 19.04 19.32 9.59
CA VAL A 149 18.72 20.07 8.37
C VAL A 149 18.91 21.56 8.72
N PRO A 150 19.89 22.27 8.13
CA PRO A 150 20.10 23.67 8.44
C PRO A 150 18.83 24.48 8.08
N GLY A 151 18.24 25.16 9.07
CA GLY A 151 17.07 26.03 8.88
C GLY A 151 15.74 25.51 9.43
N TYR A 152 15.71 24.38 10.13
CA TYR A 152 14.50 23.87 10.79
C TYR A 152 14.77 23.49 12.24
N ASP A 153 14.09 24.18 13.17
CA ASP A 153 14.00 23.75 14.57
C ASP A 153 12.83 22.78 14.72
N ILE A 154 13.11 21.55 15.16
CA ILE A 154 12.07 20.58 15.53
C ILE A 154 11.48 21.04 16.87
N LEU A 155 10.29 21.64 16.82
CA LEU A 155 9.70 22.31 17.99
C LEU A 155 9.00 21.39 19.00
N ALA A 156 8.64 20.15 18.65
CA ALA A 156 8.23 19.08 19.57
C ALA A 156 7.79 17.85 18.77
N GLU A 157 7.91 16.68 19.39
CA GLU A 157 7.36 15.42 18.89
C GLU A 157 5.83 15.43 19.03
N LEU A 158 5.10 15.50 17.92
CA LEU A 158 3.64 15.39 17.92
C LEU A 158 3.22 13.91 18.02
N GLY A 159 2.97 13.49 19.26
CA GLY A 159 1.99 12.46 19.60
C GLY A 159 2.44 11.00 19.46
N ARG A 160 2.76 10.36 20.60
CA ARG A 160 2.68 8.90 20.72
C ARG A 160 1.22 8.48 20.72
N GLY A 161 0.77 7.82 19.65
CA GLY A 161 -0.56 7.26 19.54
C GLY A 161 -0.77 6.13 20.56
N GLY A 162 -1.76 6.30 21.43
CA GLY A 162 -2.22 5.27 22.35
C GLY A 162 -3.64 5.56 22.81
N MET A 163 -4.61 4.84 22.24
CA MET A 163 -5.65 4.07 22.93
C MET A 163 -6.44 3.28 21.90
#